data_AF-A0A523AUK8-F1
#
_entry.id   AF-A0A523AUK8-F1
#
_cell.length_a   1.000
_cell.length_b   1.000
_cell.length_c   1.000
_cell.angle_alpha   90.00
_cell.angle_beta   90.00
_cell.angle_gamma   90.00
#
_symmetry.space_group_name_H-M   'P 1'
#
loop_
_entity.id
_entity.type
_entity.pdbx_description
1 polymer ?
#
loop_
_entity_poly.entity_id
_entity_poly.type
_entity_poly.pdbx_seq_one_letter_code
_entity_poly.pdbx_strand_id
1 'polypeptide(L)' 'MEWDLIVVGGGPAGLTAGIYGVRGGLRTLVLEGKV' A
#
# COMPACT_ATOMS: atom_id res chain seq x y z
N MET A 1 -11.47 -11.84 1.91
CA MET A 1 -10.64 -10.73 1.42
C MET A 1 -9.23 -11.02 1.85
N GLU A 2 -8.36 -11.28 0.90
CA GLU A 2 -6.98 -11.67 1.17
C GLU A 2 -6.10 -10.65 0.44
N TRP A 3 -5.20 -10.02 1.19
CA TRP A 3 -4.28 -9.00 0.71
C TRP A 3 -2.88 -9.58 0.80
N ASP A 4 -2.08 -9.38 -0.23
CA ASP A 4 -0.72 -9.89 -0.28
C ASP A 4 0.28 -8.87 0.33
N LEU A 5 -0.11 -7.59 0.38
CA LEU A 5 0.64 -6.49 1.00
C LEU A 5 -0.31 -5.47 1.63
N ILE A 6 -0.02 -5.05 2.86
CA ILE A 6 -0.69 -3.92 3.52
C ILE A 6 0.34 -2.86 3.86
N VAL A 7 0.12 -1.64 3.40
CA VAL A 7 0.96 -0.46 3.66
C VAL A 7 0.19 0.48 4.58
N VAL A 8 0.81 0.89 5.68
CA VAL A 8 0.25 1.86 6.63
C VAL A 8 1.02 3.17 6.51
N GLY A 9 0.31 4.24 6.16
CA GLY A 9 0.86 5.57 5.84
C GLY A 9 0.69 5.92 4.36
N GLY A 10 0.05 7.05 4.07
CA GLY A 10 -0.22 7.60 2.73
C GLY A 10 0.79 8.64 2.25
N GLY A 11 1.92 8.78 2.95
CA GLY A 11 3.02 9.66 2.54
C GLY A 11 3.80 9.12 1.31
N PRO A 12 4.85 9.84 0.87
CA PRO A 12 5.60 9.48 -0.33
C PRO A 12 6.15 8.04 -0.32
N ALA A 13 6.64 7.57 0.82
CA ALA A 13 7.15 6.21 0.97
C ALA A 13 6.04 5.15 0.85
N GLY A 14 4.88 5.39 1.49
CA GLY A 14 3.77 4.44 1.47
C GLY A 14 3.10 4.34 0.10
N LEU A 15 2.93 5.47 -0.59
CA LEU A 15 2.44 5.46 -1.97
C LEU A 15 3.44 4.79 -2.92
N THR A 16 4.74 5.00 -2.73
CA THR A 16 5.79 4.31 -3.51
C THR A 16 5.69 2.80 -3.30
N ALA A 17 5.61 2.34 -2.05
CA ALA A 17 5.44 0.92 -1.72
C ALA A 17 4.16 0.34 -2.34
N GLY A 18 3.05 1.08 -2.27
CA GLY A 18 1.78 0.69 -2.89
C GLY A 18 1.88 0.53 -4.41
N ILE A 19 2.44 1.53 -5.11
CA ILE A 19 2.60 1.52 -6.57
C ILE A 19 3.46 0.33 -7.03
N TYR A 20 4.60 0.10 -6.37
CA TYR A 20 5.48 -1.01 -6.76
C TYR A 20 4.95 -2.37 -6.31
N GLY A 21 4.19 -2.45 -5.22
CA GLY A 21 3.48 -3.66 -4.81
C GLY A 21 2.49 -4.13 -5.87
N VAL A 22 1.65 -3.21 -6.37
CA VAL A 22 0.69 -3.53 -7.45
C VAL A 22 1.41 -3.85 -8.76
N ARG A 23 2.48 -3.12 -9.11
CA ARG A 23 3.30 -3.43 -10.31
C ARG A 23 4.00 -4.79 -10.22
N GLY A 24 4.30 -5.26 -9.01
CA GLY A 24 4.81 -6.61 -8.75
C GLY A 24 3.75 -7.71 -8.75
N GLY A 25 2.48 -7.37 -8.99
CA GLY A 25 1.37 -8.33 -9.04
C GLY A 25 0.70 -8.60 -7.68
N LEU A 26 1.02 -7.83 -6.63
CA LEU A 26 0.43 -8.02 -5.30
C LEU A 26 -0.91 -7.28 -5.18
N ARG A 27 -1.91 -7.93 -4.57
CA ARG A 27 -3.11 -7.25 -4.07
C ARG A 27 -2.69 -6.41 -2.86
N THR A 28 -2.51 -5.12 -3.11
CA THR A 28 -1.97 -4.18 -2.13
C THR A 28 -3.06 -3.26 -1.57
N LEU A 29 -3.13 -3.14 -0.24
CA LEU A 29 -3.97 -2.19 0.46
C LEU A 29 -3.11 -1.08 1.08
N VAL A 30 -3.43 0.18 0.83
CA VAL A 30 -2.80 1.34 1.50
C VAL A 30 -3.82 1.95 2.46
N LEU A 31 -3.43 2.09 3.73
CA LEU A 31 -4.24 2.71 4.78
C LEU A 31 -3.57 4.01 5.22
N GLU A 32 -4.29 5.12 5.22
CA GLU A 32 -3.83 6.40 5.75
C GLU A 32 -4.68 6.84 6.93
N GLY A 33 -4.03 7.31 7.99
CA GLY A 33 -4.71 7.89 9.14
C GLY A 33 -4.90 9.39 8.97
N LYS A 34 -6.08 9.90 9.30
CA LYS A 34 -6.25 11.32 9.63
C LYS A 34 -6.19 11.47 11.15
N VAL A 35 -5.38 12.42 11.60
CA VAL A 35 -5.47 12.99 12.96
C VAL A 35 -6.38 14.21 12.89
#